data_AF-A0A1M6M7N4-F1
#
_entry.id   AF-A0A1M6M7N4-F1
#
_cell.length_a   1.000
_cell.length_b   1.000
_cell.length_c   1.000
_cell.angle_alpha   90.00
_cell.angle_beta   90.00
_cell.angle_gamma   90.00
#
_symmetry.space_group_name_H-M   'P 1'
#
loop_
_entity.id
_entity.type
_entity.pdbx_description
1 polymer ?
#
loop_
_entity_poly.entity_id
_entity_poly.type
_entity_poly.pdbx_seq_one_letter_code
_entity_poly.pdbx_strand_id
1 'polypeptide(L)'
;MQNLKKPIKIIIGLLTAWPIIYFIFFMFAMFSVSDESKGNILHNNFDTFFNLHLITILMGWALIGFYIWFLFKSDRVPQEKKSLWGIVLFMGNVLAFPFFFFIYVWPEKASNKAINRTENTSVQN
;
A
#
# COMPACT_ATOMS: atom_id res chain seq x y z
N MET A 1 14.76 -18.00 -0.27
CA MET A 1 13.33 -18.39 -0.24
C MET A 1 12.76 -18.12 1.15
N GLN A 2 12.06 -17.02 1.37
CA GLN A 2 11.29 -16.83 2.62
C GLN A 2 9.81 -16.71 2.25
N ASN A 3 9.06 -17.77 2.53
CA ASN A 3 7.60 -17.71 2.55
C ASN A 3 7.20 -16.72 3.63
N LEU A 4 6.80 -15.51 3.23
CA LEU A 4 6.17 -14.55 4.14
C LEU A 4 4.94 -15.22 4.76
N LYS A 5 5.00 -15.45 6.08
CA LYS A 5 3.95 -16.13 6.84
C LYS A 5 2.63 -15.41 6.58
N LYS A 6 1.57 -16.17 6.27
CA LYS A 6 0.20 -15.68 6.02
C LYS A 6 -0.26 -14.52 6.95
N PRO A 7 -0.02 -14.54 8.28
CA PRO A 7 -0.40 -13.43 9.15
C PRO A 7 0.33 -12.11 8.87
N ILE A 8 1.61 -12.16 8.49
CA ILE A 8 2.38 -10.94 8.18
C ILE A 8 1.81 -10.23 6.94
N LYS A 9 1.30 -10.99 5.96
CA LYS A 9 0.62 -10.40 4.81
C LYS A 9 -0.63 -9.64 5.24
N ILE A 10 -1.46 -10.23 6.11
CA ILE A 10 -2.69 -9.60 6.59
C ILE A 10 -2.38 -8.34 7.40
N ILE A 11 -1.35 -8.39 8.26
CA ILE A 11 -0.90 -7.23 9.04
C ILE A 11 -0.47 -6.10 8.12
N ILE A 12 0.37 -6.38 7.10
CA ILE A 12 0.82 -5.36 6.14
C ILE A 12 -0.36 -4.77 5.37
N GLY A 13 -1.30 -5.61 4.92
CA GLY A 13 -2.51 -5.15 4.23
C GLY A 13 -3.36 -4.22 5.10
N LEU A 14 -3.60 -4.58 6.36
CA LEU A 14 -4.30 -3.71 7.32
C LEU A 14 -3.52 -2.41 7.57
N LEU A 15 -2.20 -2.50 7.71
CA LEU A 15 -1.32 -1.36 7.95
C LEU A 15 -1.33 -0.40 6.76
N THR A 16 -1.45 -0.90 5.52
CA THR A 16 -1.61 -0.08 4.32
C THR A 16 -3.00 0.53 4.17
N ALA A 17 -4.05 -0.16 4.65
CA ALA A 17 -5.41 0.36 4.60
C ALA A 17 -5.61 1.51 5.59
N TRP A 18 -4.89 1.50 6.72
CA TRP A 18 -5.01 2.51 7.77
C TRP A 18 -4.79 3.96 7.29
N PRO A 19 -3.66 4.32 6.66
CA PRO A 19 -3.45 5.69 6.18
C PRO A 19 -4.44 6.09 5.07
N ILE A 20 -4.95 5.14 4.27
CA ILE A 20 -6.00 5.42 3.27
C ILE A 20 -7.32 5.79 3.95
N ILE A 21 -7.75 5.00 4.94
CA ILE A 21 -8.97 5.26 5.71
C ILE A 21 -8.86 6.61 6.42
N TYR A 22 -7.71 6.87 7.05
CA TYR A 22 -7.45 8.16 7.70
C TYR A 22 -7.46 9.32 6.69
N PHE A 23 -6.87 9.14 5.51
CA PHE A 23 -6.86 10.16 4.46
C PHE A 23 -8.28 10.50 3.98
N ILE A 24 -9.12 9.49 3.74
CA ILE A 24 -10.53 9.70 3.35
C ILE A 24 -11.30 10.40 4.48
N PHE A 25 -11.13 9.95 5.73
CA PHE A 25 -11.74 10.57 6.90
C PHE A 25 -11.30 12.03 7.05
N PHE A 26 -10.00 12.31 6.93
CA PHE A 26 -9.43 13.65 7.03
C PHE A 26 -9.91 14.56 5.90
N MET A 27 -9.97 14.05 4.67
CA MET A 27 -10.48 14.80 3.51
C MET A 27 -11.96 15.17 3.70
N PHE A 28 -12.76 14.25 4.23
CA PHE A 28 -14.17 14.51 4.55
C PHE A 28 -14.34 15.50 5.71
N ALA A 29 -13.50 15.38 6.75
CA ALA A 29 -13.48 16.32 7.87
C ALA A 29 -13.08 17.73 7.41
N MET A 30 -12.08 17.86 6.52
CA MET A 30 -11.67 19.13 5.92
C MET A 30 -12.77 19.77 5.07
N PHE A 31 -13.48 18.96 4.27
CA PHE A 31 -14.60 19.47 3.46
C PHE A 31 -15.78 19.97 4.31
N SER A 32 -15.90 19.43 5.53
CA SER A 32 -16.96 19.78 6.49
C SER A 32 -16.65 21.04 7.32
N VAL A 33 -15.48 21.65 7.16
CA VAL A 33 -15.03 22.85 7.92
C VAL A 33 -15.75 24.13 7.50
N SER A 34 -16.42 24.11 6.35
CA SER A 34 -17.31 25.19 5.91
C SER A 34 -18.51 25.42 6.83
N ASP A 35 -18.77 24.50 7.76
CA ASP A 35 -19.75 24.62 8.83
C ASP A 35 -19.10 25.28 10.07
N GLU A 36 -19.50 26.52 10.39
CA GLU A 36 -18.94 27.31 11.50
C GLU A 36 -18.91 26.56 12.84
N SER A 37 -19.88 25.66 13.06
CA SER A 37 -19.95 24.84 14.27
C SER A 37 -18.81 23.81 14.37
N LYS A 38 -18.35 23.27 13.23
CA LYS A 38 -17.31 22.24 13.15
C LYS A 38 -15.91 22.85 13.08
N GLY A 39 -15.78 24.07 12.57
CA GLY A 39 -14.53 24.83 12.58
C GLY A 39 -13.97 25.02 14.00
N ASN A 40 -14.84 25.35 14.96
CA ASN A 40 -14.45 25.50 16.37
C ASN A 40 -13.96 24.20 17.02
N ILE A 41 -14.50 23.04 16.63
CA ILE A 41 -14.08 21.73 17.15
C ILE A 41 -12.70 21.36 16.64
N LEU A 42 -12.42 21.59 15.35
CA LEU A 42 -11.10 21.34 14.77
C LEU A 42 -10.04 22.30 15.29
N HIS A 43 -10.40 23.57 15.51
CA HIS A 43 -9.48 24.55 16.10
C HIS A 43 -9.10 24.16 17.54
N ASN A 44 -10.07 23.80 18.38
CA ASN A 44 -9.82 23.42 19.77
C ASN A 44 -9.08 22.08 19.92
N ASN A 45 -9.16 21.20 18.91
CA ASN A 45 -8.49 19.90 18.90
C ASN A 45 -7.32 19.86 17.91
N PHE A 46 -6.86 21.02 17.43
CA PHE A 46 -5.86 21.11 16.38
C PHE A 46 -4.61 20.31 16.71
N ASP A 47 -4.09 20.42 17.94
CA ASP A 47 -2.90 19.69 18.40
C ASP A 47 -3.06 18.17 18.29
N THR A 48 -4.23 17.64 18.67
CA THR A 48 -4.54 16.21 18.56
C THR A 48 -4.60 15.79 17.09
N PHE A 49 -5.32 16.54 16.25
CA PHE A 49 -5.40 16.26 14.82
C PHE A 49 -4.03 16.34 14.15
N PHE A 50 -3.23 17.35 14.49
CA PHE A 50 -1.89 17.57 13.96
C PHE A 50 -0.93 16.44 14.35
N ASN A 51 -0.91 16.04 15.63
CA ASN A 51 -0.11 14.91 16.09
C ASN A 51 -0.51 13.60 15.41
N LEU A 52 -1.82 13.35 15.27
CA LEU A 52 -2.31 12.14 14.61
C LEU A 52 -1.97 12.13 13.11
N HIS A 53 -2.02 13.30 12.47
CA HIS A 53 -1.59 13.48 11.08
C HIS A 53 -0.08 13.24 10.92
N LEU A 54 0.74 13.76 11.84
CA LEU A 54 2.19 13.53 11.90
C LEU A 54 2.55 12.06 12.04
N ILE A 55 1.88 11.34 12.95
CA ILE A 55 2.04 9.89 13.10
C ILE A 55 1.72 9.19 11.78
N THR A 56 0.64 9.60 11.11
CA THR A 56 0.23 9.00 9.83
C THR A 56 1.25 9.26 8.72
N ILE A 57 1.84 10.46 8.67
CA ILE A 57 2.94 10.79 7.75
C ILE A 57 4.16 9.90 8.02
N LEU A 58 4.60 9.83 9.27
CA LEU A 58 5.74 8.99 9.68
C LEU A 58 5.50 7.52 9.34
N MET A 59 4.29 7.03 9.57
CA MET A 59 3.86 5.68 9.18
C MET A 59 3.94 5.50 7.66
N GLY A 60 3.46 6.46 6.86
CA GLY A 60 3.57 6.44 5.41
C GLY A 60 5.02 6.35 4.90
N TRP A 61 5.92 7.12 5.51
CA TRP A 61 7.36 7.03 5.22
C TRP A 61 7.95 5.67 5.56
N ALA A 62 7.59 5.11 6.72
CA ALA A 62 8.01 3.76 7.12
C ALA A 62 7.49 2.69 6.14
N LEU A 63 6.24 2.83 5.66
CA LEU A 63 5.68 1.96 4.64
C LEU A 63 6.43 2.06 3.32
N ILE A 64 6.71 3.26 2.81
CA ILE A 64 7.53 3.45 1.59
C ILE A 64 8.88 2.73 1.74
N GLY A 65 9.59 2.95 2.85
CA GLY A 65 10.88 2.33 3.09
C GLY A 65 10.80 0.80 3.12
N PHE A 66 9.78 0.27 3.82
CA PHE A 66 9.52 -1.16 3.89
C PHE A 66 9.17 -1.76 2.53
N TYR A 67 8.33 -1.10 1.73
CA TYR A 67 7.92 -1.57 0.40
C TYR A 67 9.06 -1.50 -0.60
N ILE A 68 9.90 -0.46 -0.57
CA ILE A 68 11.11 -0.39 -1.40
C ILE A 68 12.11 -1.47 -1.00
N TRP A 69 12.35 -1.67 0.30
CA TRP A 69 13.19 -2.76 0.78
C TRP A 69 12.65 -4.12 0.33
N PHE A 70 11.35 -4.35 0.44
CA PHE A 70 10.68 -5.56 -0.02
C PHE A 70 10.76 -5.73 -1.54
N LEU A 71 10.60 -4.66 -2.31
CA LEU A 71 10.71 -4.63 -3.77
C LEU A 71 12.09 -5.09 -4.25
N PHE A 72 13.17 -4.63 -3.60
CA PHE A 72 14.54 -5.01 -3.96
C PHE A 72 14.90 -6.40 -3.44
N LYS A 73 14.47 -6.76 -2.22
CA LYS A 73 14.74 -8.07 -1.60
C LYS A 73 13.97 -9.22 -2.24
N SER A 74 12.82 -8.94 -2.83
CA SER A 74 11.93 -9.94 -3.43
C SER A 74 12.23 -10.15 -4.91
N ASP A 75 12.47 -11.40 -5.32
CA ASP A 75 12.57 -11.79 -6.74
C ASP A 75 11.19 -11.93 -7.41
N ARG A 76 10.10 -11.53 -6.73
CA ARG A 76 8.75 -11.57 -7.30
C ARG A 76 8.49 -10.49 -8.35
N VAL A 77 9.25 -9.39 -8.33
CA VAL A 77 9.11 -8.32 -9.31
C VAL A 77 10.22 -8.48 -10.36
N PRO A 78 9.89 -8.61 -11.66
CA PRO A 78 10.88 -8.63 -12.72
C PRO A 78 11.81 -7.43 -12.62
N GLN A 79 13.12 -7.63 -12.79
CA GLN A 79 14.14 -6.60 -12.53
C GLN A 79 13.89 -5.31 -13.31
N GLU A 80 13.44 -5.44 -14.55
CA GLU A 80 12.99 -4.36 -15.45
C GLU A 80 11.72 -3.62 -14.97
N LYS A 81 10.86 -4.26 -14.18
CA LYS A 81 9.68 -3.61 -13.56
C LYS A 81 9.96 -3.05 -12.17
N LYS A 82 11.14 -3.33 -11.56
CA LYS A 82 11.49 -2.83 -10.22
C LYS A 82 11.62 -1.30 -10.22
N SER A 83 12.31 -0.70 -11.19
CA SER A 83 12.42 0.77 -11.25
C SER A 83 11.05 1.45 -11.45
N LEU A 84 10.20 0.89 -12.33
CA LEU A 84 8.87 1.44 -12.56
C LEU A 84 8.03 1.37 -11.29
N TRP A 85 8.06 0.26 -10.57
CA TRP A 85 7.36 0.15 -9.29
C TRP A 85 7.96 1.00 -8.18
N GLY A 86 9.28 1.22 -8.18
CA GLY A 86 9.91 2.18 -7.27
C GLY A 86 9.34 3.59 -7.47
N ILE A 87 9.22 4.03 -8.72
CA ILE A 87 8.62 5.32 -9.08
C ILE A 87 7.13 5.34 -8.72
N VAL A 88 6.36 4.30 -9.04
CA VAL A 88 4.93 4.23 -8.73
C VAL A 88 4.67 4.22 -7.22
N LEU A 89 5.45 3.50 -6.43
CA LEU A 89 5.36 3.51 -4.97
C LEU A 89 5.75 4.86 -4.38
N PHE A 90 6.73 5.54 -4.98
CA PHE A 90 7.18 6.85 -4.54
C PHE A 90 6.20 7.98 -4.90
N MET A 91 5.75 8.06 -6.16
CA MET A 91 4.80 9.07 -6.63
C MET A 91 3.36 8.77 -6.21
N GLY A 92 2.95 7.50 -6.27
CA GLY A 92 1.60 7.08 -5.92
C GLY A 92 1.39 6.91 -4.42
N ASN A 93 2.47 6.81 -3.63
CA ASN A 93 2.47 6.82 -2.16
C ASN A 93 1.34 5.94 -1.58
N VAL A 94 0.45 6.53 -0.77
CA VAL A 94 -0.75 5.93 -0.18
C VAL A 94 -1.65 5.18 -1.17
N LEU A 95 -1.77 5.65 -2.42
CA LEU A 95 -2.60 5.01 -3.44
C LEU A 95 -1.90 3.80 -4.09
N ALA A 96 -0.57 3.82 -4.21
CA ALA A 96 0.19 2.75 -4.85
C ALA A 96 0.36 1.50 -3.96
N PHE A 97 0.36 1.67 -2.64
CA PHE A 97 0.51 0.59 -1.68
C PHE A 97 -0.51 -0.55 -1.82
N PRO A 98 -1.83 -0.32 -1.88
CA PRO A 98 -2.82 -1.39 -2.01
C PRO A 98 -2.70 -2.13 -3.35
N PHE A 99 -2.42 -1.42 -4.44
CA PHE A 99 -2.20 -2.03 -5.75
C PHE A 99 -0.96 -2.93 -5.76
N PHE A 100 0.16 -2.46 -5.21
CA PHE A 100 1.38 -3.27 -5.12
C PHE A 100 1.18 -4.50 -4.23
N PHE A 101 0.51 -4.33 -3.10
CA PHE A 101 0.18 -5.42 -2.19
C PHE A 101 -0.66 -6.49 -2.89
N PHE A 102 -1.73 -6.08 -3.58
CA PHE A 102 -2.64 -7.01 -4.26
C PHE A 102 -1.98 -7.73 -5.44
N ILE A 103 -1.06 -7.09 -6.16
CA ILE A 103 -0.42 -7.69 -7.35
C ILE A 103 0.81 -8.54 -6.99
N TYR A 104 1.63 -8.16 -5.99
CA TYR A 104 2.91 -8.83 -5.73
C TYR A 104 2.99 -9.58 -4.40
N VAL A 105 2.28 -9.10 -3.39
CA VAL A 105 2.29 -9.71 -2.05
C VAL A 105 1.22 -10.81 -1.93
N TRP A 106 0.03 -10.55 -2.49
CA TRP A 106 -1.11 -11.46 -2.43
C TRP A 106 -0.96 -12.76 -3.24
N PRO A 107 -0.59 -12.75 -4.54
CA PRO A 107 -0.52 -14.00 -5.28
C PRO A 107 0.64 -14.85 -4.79
N GLU A 108 0.31 -16.05 -4.32
CA GLU A 108 1.28 -16.96 -3.69
C GLU A 108 2.11 -17.73 -4.72
N LYS A 109 1.58 -17.92 -5.95
CA LYS A 109 2.26 -18.57 -7.10
C LYS A 109 1.38 -18.66 -8.39
N ALA A 110 0.31 -17.87 -8.51
CA ALA A 110 -0.75 -18.18 -9.49
C ALA A 110 -0.39 -17.88 -10.96
N SER A 111 0.50 -16.92 -11.24
CA SER A 111 0.80 -16.54 -12.63
C SER A 111 1.62 -17.60 -13.39
N ASN A 112 2.58 -18.27 -12.73
CA ASN A 112 3.46 -19.22 -13.43
C ASN A 112 2.81 -20.60 -13.68
N LYS A 113 1.71 -20.95 -13.00
CA LYS A 113 1.04 -22.24 -13.21
C LYS A 113 0.04 -22.23 -14.37
N ALA A 114 -0.53 -21.07 -14.69
CA ALA A 114 -1.47 -20.93 -15.80
C ALA A 114 -0.74 -20.91 -17.16
N ILE A 115 0.40 -20.23 -17.24
CA ILE A 115 1.19 -20.10 -18.47
C ILE A 115 1.86 -21.45 -18.84
N ASN A 116 2.43 -22.16 -17.85
CA ASN A 116 3.05 -23.46 -18.09
C ASN A 116 2.04 -24.57 -18.44
N ARG A 117 0.74 -24.38 -18.18
CA ARG A 117 -0.31 -25.35 -18.52
C ARG A 117 -0.77 -25.18 -19.98
N THR A 118 -0.82 -23.96 -20.49
CA THR A 118 -1.23 -23.69 -21.88
C THR A 118 -0.15 -24.05 -22.90
N GLU A 119 1.12 -23.86 -22.55
CA GLU A 119 2.26 -24.20 -23.42
C GLU A 119 2.44 -25.71 -23.57
N ASN A 120 2.25 -26.49 -22.50
CA ASN A 120 2.38 -27.95 -22.55
C ASN A 120 1.26 -28.65 -23.36
N THR A 121 0.07 -28.03 -23.49
CA THR A 121 -1.02 -28.55 -24.32
C THR A 121 -0.89 -28.22 -25.81
N SER A 122 -0.16 -27.15 -26.18
CA SER A 122 0.07 -26.80 -27.59
C SER A 122 1.25 -27.53 -28.23
N VAL A 123 2.13 -28.12 -27.41
CA VAL A 123 3.31 -28.89 -27.89
C VAL A 123 2.96 -30.37 -28.10
N GLN A 124 1.80 -30.83 -27.63
CA GLN A 124 1.37 -32.24 -27.73
C GLN A 124 0.25 -32.50 -28.76
N ASN A 125 -0.18 -31.50 -29.53
CA ASN A 125 -1.17 -31.66 -30.61
C ASN A 125 -0.58 -31.29 -31.98
#